data_AF-A0A9D6EWN0-F1
#
_entry.id   AF-A0A9D6EWN0-F1
#
_cell.length_a   1.000
_cell.length_b   1.000
_cell.length_c   1.000
_cell.angle_alpha   90.00
_cell.angle_beta   90.00
_cell.angle_gamma   90.00
#
_symmetry.space_group_name_H-M   'P 1'
#
loop_
_entity.id
_entity.type
_entity.pdbx_description
1 polymer ?
#
loop_
_entity_poly.entity_id
_entity_poly.type
_entity_poly.pdbx_seq_one_letter_code
_entity_poly.pdbx_strand_id
1 'polypeptide(L)' 'MVQKLYLTLVEGDYGADTFFPDYSEFKKVVRKQTRESGWYKYTFLDLERQTT' A
#
# COMPACT_ATOMS: atom_id res chain seq x y z
N MET A 1 -14.99 -4.36 12.25
CA MET A 1 -13.58 -4.76 12.05
C MET A 1 -13.25 -4.62 10.57
N VAL A 2 -12.21 -3.87 10.22
CA VAL A 2 -11.70 -3.79 8.84
C VAL A 2 -10.92 -5.06 8.57
N GLN A 3 -11.13 -5.70 7.42
CA GLN A 3 -10.42 -6.94 7.05
C GLN A 3 -9.51 -6.75 5.82
N LYS A 4 -9.68 -5.64 5.09
CA LYS A 4 -8.95 -5.32 3.87
C LYS A 4 -8.37 -3.90 3.91
N LEU A 5 -7.18 -3.73 3.35
CA LEU A 5 -6.52 -2.44 3.15
C LEU A 5 -6.13 -2.31 1.67
N TYR A 6 -6.60 -1.25 1.03
CA TYR A 6 -6.21 -0.89 -0.34
C TYR A 6 -5.13 0.18 -0.25
N LEU A 7 -3.89 -0.18 -0.58
CA LEU A 7 -2.71 0.66 -0.42
C LEU A 7 -2.10 0.98 -1.78
N THR A 8 -1.77 2.26 -2.01
CA THR A 8 -0.99 2.67 -3.18
C THR A 8 0.39 3.11 -2.71
N LEU A 9 1.41 2.37 -3.11
CA LEU A 9 2.81 2.71 -2.85
C LEU A 9 3.33 3.50 -4.04
N VAL A 10 3.70 4.76 -3.84
CA VAL A 10 4.34 5.60 -4.86
C VAL A 10 5.85 5.60 -4.59
N GLU A 11 6.64 5.24 -5.60
CA GLU A 11 8.10 5.25 -5.49
C GLU A 11 8.62 6.69 -5.51
N GLY A 12 9.50 7.00 -4.56
CA GLY A 12 10.14 8.31 -4.44
C GLY A 12 9.99 8.92 -3.04
N ASP A 13 10.71 10.01 -2.83
CA ASP A 13 10.55 10.90 -1.68
C ASP A 13 10.01 12.24 -2.19
N TYR A 14 8.91 12.69 -1.59
CA TYR A 14 8.19 13.89 -2.00
C TYR A 14 8.14 14.95 -0.89
N GLY A 15 8.90 14.78 0.20
CA GLY A 15 8.91 15.71 1.33
C GLY A 15 7.54 15.77 2.02
N ALA A 16 7.25 14.75 2.85
CA ALA A 16 6.00 14.67 3.61
C ALA A 16 6.16 15.13 5.06
N ASP A 17 5.13 15.76 5.62
CA ASP A 17 5.02 16.12 7.04
C ASP A 17 4.13 15.17 7.84
N THR A 18 3.35 14.34 7.13
CA THR A 18 2.34 13.43 7.67
C THR A 18 2.52 12.05 7.07
N PHE A 19 2.48 11.02 7.92
CA PHE A 19 2.73 9.64 7.53
C PHE A 19 1.50 8.76 7.73
N PHE A 20 1.35 7.77 6.85
CA PHE A 20 0.34 6.74 7.00
C PHE A 20 0.62 5.92 8.27
N PRO A 21 -0.38 5.57 9.08
CA PRO A 21 -0.19 4.84 10.33
C PRO A 21 0.37 3.43 10.09
N ASP A 22 0.85 2.78 11.15
CA ASP A 22 1.28 1.38 11.07
C ASP A 22 0.13 0.50 10.55
N TYR A 23 0.44 -0.32 9.54
CA TYR A 23 -0.47 -1.29 8.93
C TYR A 23 0.12 -2.70 8.96
N SER A 24 1.02 -2.97 9.92
CA SER A 24 1.73 -4.23 10.02
C SER A 24 0.81 -5.45 10.21
N GLU A 25 -0.45 -5.26 10.63
CA GLU A 25 -1.45 -6.32 10.70
C GLU A 25 -1.96 -6.81 9.33
N PHE A 26 -1.81 -6.01 8.28
CA PHE A 26 -2.25 -6.31 6.90
C PHE A 26 -1.11 -6.91 6.07
N LYS A 27 -0.76 -8.17 6.36
CA LYS A 27 0.41 -8.84 5.74
C LYS A 27 0.08 -9.67 4.49
N LYS A 28 -1.18 -10.08 4.31
CA LYS A 28 -1.57 -10.97 3.21
C LYS A 28 -1.83 -10.15 1.94
N VAL A 29 -0.91 -10.22 0.97
CA VAL A 29 -1.11 -9.59 -0.35
C VAL A 29 -2.07 -10.46 -1.18
N VAL A 30 -3.26 -9.92 -1.46
CA VAL A 30 -4.28 -10.57 -2.31
C VAL A 30 -4.13 -10.14 -3.76
N ARG A 31 -3.72 -8.90 -3.98
CA ARG A 31 -3.46 -8.35 -5.31
C ARG A 31 -2.27 -7.41 -5.26
N LYS A 32 -1.46 -7.45 -6.32
CA LYS A 32 -0.39 -6.50 -6.58
C LYS A 32 -0.42 -6.10 -8.04
N GLN A 33 -0.49 -4.81 -8.33
CA GLN A 33 -0.40 -4.28 -9.69
C GLN A 33 0.50 -3.06 -9.73
N THR A 34 1.64 -3.19 -10.39
CA THR A 34 2.56 -2.07 -10.66
C THR A 34 2.15 -1.36 -11.93
N ARG A 35 2.21 -0.02 -11.91
CA ARG A 35 1.95 0.85 -13.04
C ARG A 35 2.95 1.99 -13.05
N GLU A 36 3.05 2.61 -14.21
CA GLU A 36 3.81 3.84 -14.39
C GLU A 36 2.91 4.88 -15.06
N SER A 37 3.05 6.13 -14.65
CA SER A 37 2.36 7.26 -15.27
C SER A 37 3.31 8.45 -15.33
N GLY A 38 3.78 8.77 -16.54
CA GLY A 38 4.88 9.72 -16.72
C GLY A 38 6.13 9.25 -15.98
N TRP A 39 6.60 10.07 -15.04
CA TRP A 39 7.79 9.79 -14.22
C TRP A 39 7.47 9.03 -12.92
N TYR A 40 6.19 8.83 -12.62
CA TYR A 40 5.76 8.18 -11.39
C TYR A 40 5.65 6.68 -11.58
N LYS A 41 6.30 5.93 -10.70
CA LYS A 41 6.14 4.49 -10.57
C LYS A 41 5.38 4.22 -9.29
N TYR A 42 4.35 3.38 -9.37
CA TYR A 42 3.53 3.08 -8.21
C TYR A 42 2.92 1.69 -8.28
N THR A 43 2.59 1.15 -7.11
CA THR A 43 2.03 -0.19 -6.97
C THR A 43 0.73 -0.13 -6.17
N PHE A 44 -0.34 -0.64 -6.76
CA PHE A 44 -1.58 -0.94 -6.05
C PHE A 44 -1.44 -2.28 -5.32
N LEU A 45 -1.80 -2.28 -4.04
CA LEU A 45 -1.84 -3.45 -3.17
C LEU A 45 -3.25 -3.60 -2.58
N ASP A 46 -3.81 -4.79 -2.73
CA ASP A 46 -4.97 -5.21 -1.94
C ASP A 46 -4.44 -6.13 -0.86
N LEU A 47 -4.53 -5.71 0.39
CA LEU A 47 -4.02 -6.42 1.55
C LEU A 47 -5.18 -6.94 2.40
N GLU A 48 -5.03 -8.11 2.97
CA GLU A 48 -5.92 -8.67 3.99
C GLU A 48 -5.18 -8.80 5.32
N ARG A 49 -5.94 -8.70 6.41
CA ARG A 49 -5.42 -9.03 7.75
C ARG A 49 -5.04 -10.50 7.80
N GLN A 50 -3.88 -10.78 8.38
CA GLN A 50 -3.49 -12.15 8.66
C GLN A 50 -4.21 -12.60 9.93
N THR A 51 -5.33 -13.31 9.78
CA THR A 51 -5.95 -14.02 10.90
C THR A 51 -5.03 -15.14 11.31
N THR A 52 -4.47 -15.06 12.53
CA THR A 52 -3.83 -16.19 13.20
C THR A 52 -4.90 -17.10 13.77
#